data_AF-A0A929N075-F1
#
_entry.id   AF-A0A929N075-F1
#
_cell.length_a   1.000
_cell.length_b   1.000
_cell.length_c   1.000
_cell.angle_alpha   90.00
_cell.angle_beta   90.00
_cell.angle_gamma   90.00
#
_symmetry.space_group_name_H-M   'P 1'
#
loop_
_entity.id
_entity.type
_entity.pdbx_description
1 polymer ?
#
loop_
_entity_poly.entity_id
_entity_poly.type
_entity_poly.pdbx_seq_one_letter_code
_entity_poly.pdbx_strand_id
1 'polypeptide(L)'
;MTRFKYTVGPWNVAEGADVYGPPTRQSLTMRDKVERFAEMGFAAIQFHDDDAVPDIASKPVAQIEDEAHELRALLDSLGVGCEFVAPRLWFDPAFKDGAYTAPKKEDWERAMWRTERSIDIANILGADLVVLWLAREGTLCMESKPPV
;
A
#
# COMPACT_ATOMS: atom_id res chain seq x y z
N MET A 1 14.49 -11.78 -23.29
CA MET A 1 13.46 -11.23 -22.38
C MET A 1 12.14 -11.94 -22.65
N THR A 2 11.40 -12.27 -21.60
CA THR A 2 10.07 -12.89 -21.71
C THR A 2 9.09 -11.92 -22.37
N ARG A 3 8.13 -12.43 -23.15
CA ARG A 3 7.04 -11.60 -23.74
C ARG A 3 6.16 -10.94 -22.67
N PHE A 4 6.06 -11.57 -21.50
CA PHE A 4 5.24 -11.11 -20.39
C PHE A 4 6.09 -10.36 -19.37
N LYS A 5 5.50 -9.31 -18.79
CA LYS A 5 5.99 -8.64 -17.59
C LYS A 5 5.17 -9.15 -16.42
N TYR A 6 5.83 -9.76 -15.45
CA TYR A 6 5.20 -10.20 -14.20
C TYR A 6 5.56 -9.23 -13.09
N THR A 7 4.60 -8.98 -12.21
CA THR A 7 4.73 -8.07 -11.08
C THR A 7 4.16 -8.71 -9.81
N VAL A 8 4.53 -8.19 -8.64
CA VAL A 8 4.17 -8.81 -7.36
C VAL A 8 4.03 -7.79 -6.24
N GLY A 9 3.02 -7.97 -5.40
CA GLY A 9 2.86 -7.26 -4.14
C GLY A 9 3.48 -8.03 -2.97
N PRO A 10 4.25 -7.39 -2.06
CA PRO A 10 4.83 -8.02 -0.87
C PRO A 10 3.81 -8.68 0.06
N TRP A 11 2.56 -8.22 0.05
CA TRP A 11 1.44 -8.78 0.84
C TRP A 11 1.02 -10.18 0.38
N ASN A 12 1.35 -10.59 -0.84
CA ASN A 12 1.08 -11.95 -1.32
C ASN A 12 1.96 -13.00 -0.60
N VAL A 13 3.09 -12.57 -0.04
CA VAL A 13 3.99 -13.39 0.77
C VAL A 13 3.82 -12.97 2.24
N ALA A 14 2.71 -13.39 2.84
CA ALA A 14 2.35 -13.10 4.23
C ALA A 14 2.48 -14.33 5.14
N GLU A 15 2.42 -14.12 6.46
CA GLU A 15 2.60 -15.14 7.49
C GLU A 15 1.38 -16.08 7.66
N GLY A 16 0.25 -15.71 7.05
CA GLY A 16 -0.92 -16.59 6.91
C GLY A 16 -1.89 -16.57 8.08
N ALA A 17 -1.91 -15.50 8.87
CA ALA A 17 -2.98 -15.28 9.84
C ALA A 17 -4.32 -15.08 9.14
N ASP A 18 -5.40 -15.54 9.77
CA ASP A 18 -6.77 -15.32 9.33
C ASP A 18 -7.69 -15.04 10.53
N VAL A 19 -9.01 -15.00 10.30
CA VAL A 19 -9.98 -14.65 11.34
C VAL A 19 -10.16 -15.73 12.42
N TYR A 20 -9.65 -16.95 12.21
CA TYR A 20 -9.77 -18.10 13.12
C TYR A 20 -8.43 -18.64 13.63
N GLY A 21 -7.30 -18.26 13.02
CA GLY A 21 -6.00 -18.86 13.30
C GLY A 21 -4.83 -17.86 13.34
N PRO A 22 -3.80 -18.14 14.17
CA PRO A 22 -2.59 -17.35 14.23
C PRO A 22 -1.73 -17.55 12.96
N PRO A 23 -0.69 -16.70 12.76
CA PRO A 23 0.30 -16.93 11.72
C PRO A 23 0.92 -18.33 11.75
N THR A 24 1.20 -18.90 10.57
CA THR A 24 1.78 -20.24 10.41
C THR A 24 3.16 -20.24 9.76
N ARG A 25 3.64 -19.08 9.29
CA ARG A 25 4.93 -18.91 8.62
C ARG A 25 5.77 -17.85 9.33
N GLN A 26 7.09 -17.93 9.17
CA GLN A 26 8.02 -16.92 9.64
C GLN A 26 7.84 -15.61 8.86
N SER A 27 8.03 -14.49 9.54
CA SER A 27 8.02 -13.18 8.90
C SER A 27 9.30 -12.97 8.08
N LEU A 28 9.14 -12.27 6.96
CA LEU A 28 10.25 -11.80 6.12
C LEU A 28 10.24 -10.27 6.13
N THR A 29 11.42 -9.66 6.20
CA THR A 29 11.50 -8.21 6.11
C THR A 29 11.08 -7.73 4.72
N MET A 30 10.68 -6.46 4.59
CA MET A 30 10.32 -5.89 3.29
C MET A 30 11.50 -5.98 2.30
N ARG A 31 12.72 -5.71 2.79
CA ARG A 31 13.96 -5.85 2.02
C ARG A 31 14.16 -7.27 1.51
N ASP A 32 14.04 -8.29 2.36
CA ASP A 32 14.20 -9.69 1.96
C ASP A 32 13.20 -10.08 0.87
N LYS A 33 11.96 -9.59 0.95
CA LYS A 33 10.93 -9.84 -0.08
C LYS A 33 11.32 -9.20 -1.41
N VAL A 34 11.69 -7.92 -1.39
CA VAL A 34 12.08 -7.15 -2.58
C VAL A 34 13.30 -7.77 -3.28
N GLU A 35 14.35 -8.11 -2.54
CA GLU A 35 15.56 -8.75 -3.07
C GLU A 35 15.23 -10.10 -3.73
N ARG A 36 14.43 -10.94 -3.07
CA ARG A 36 13.99 -12.23 -3.63
C ARG A 36 13.10 -12.08 -4.86
N PHE A 37 12.23 -11.07 -4.93
CA PHE A 37 11.43 -10.83 -6.12
C PHE A 37 12.30 -10.44 -7.32
N ALA A 38 13.32 -9.61 -7.09
CA ALA A 38 14.30 -9.27 -8.12
C ALA A 38 15.08 -10.52 -8.60
N GLU A 39 15.55 -11.37 -7.67
CA GLU A 39 16.22 -12.64 -7.99
C GLU A 39 15.34 -13.59 -8.83
N MET A 40 14.02 -13.61 -8.55
CA MET A 40 13.05 -14.42 -9.31
C MET A 40 12.71 -13.84 -10.69
N GLY A 41 13.16 -12.62 -11.01
CA GLY A 41 12.95 -11.99 -12.31
C GLY A 41 11.61 -11.27 -12.48
N PHE A 42 10.98 -10.82 -11.38
CA PHE A 42 9.83 -9.91 -11.49
C PHE A 42 10.26 -8.57 -12.09
N ALA A 43 9.41 -8.02 -12.98
CA ALA A 43 9.70 -6.78 -13.68
C ALA A 43 9.45 -5.54 -12.81
N ALA A 44 8.48 -5.62 -11.89
CA ALA A 44 8.14 -4.54 -10.97
C ALA A 44 7.46 -5.06 -9.70
N ILE A 45 7.49 -4.24 -8.66
CA ILE A 45 6.86 -4.50 -7.36
C ILE A 45 5.69 -3.54 -7.16
N GLN A 46 4.63 -4.04 -6.54
CA GLN A 46 3.44 -3.28 -6.18
C GLN A 46 3.53 -2.90 -4.70
N PHE A 47 3.12 -1.70 -4.31
CA PHE A 47 3.18 -1.27 -2.92
C PHE A 47 1.83 -0.76 -2.43
N HIS A 48 1.50 -1.06 -1.17
CA HIS A 48 0.72 -0.10 -0.42
C HIS A 48 1.63 1.04 0.05
N ASP A 49 1.05 2.20 0.32
CA ASP A 49 1.77 3.34 0.87
C ASP A 49 2.56 3.02 2.14
N ASP A 50 1.99 2.21 3.03
CA ASP A 50 2.64 1.74 4.27
C ASP A 50 3.53 0.50 4.09
N ASP A 51 3.51 -0.15 2.93
CA ASP A 51 4.57 -1.08 2.54
C ASP A 51 5.81 -0.32 2.06
N ALA A 52 5.61 0.80 1.36
CA ALA A 52 6.68 1.64 0.83
C ALA A 52 7.34 2.51 1.92
N VAL A 53 6.52 3.12 2.78
CA VAL A 53 6.95 3.96 3.89
C VAL A 53 6.23 3.50 5.16
N PRO A 54 6.86 2.65 5.99
CA PRO A 54 6.26 2.18 7.23
C PRO A 54 5.80 3.32 8.12
N ASP A 55 4.71 3.15 8.87
CA ASP A 55 4.18 4.15 9.82
C ASP A 55 3.91 5.55 9.22
N ILE A 56 3.62 5.61 7.91
CA ILE A 56 3.40 6.85 7.14
C ILE A 56 2.52 7.89 7.84
N ALA A 57 1.45 7.45 8.52
CA ALA A 57 0.51 8.33 9.21
C ALA A 57 1.11 9.11 10.41
N SER A 58 2.27 8.69 10.91
CA SER A 58 2.96 9.31 12.05
C SER A 58 4.12 10.22 11.64
N LYS A 59 4.44 10.28 10.33
CA LYS A 59 5.65 10.92 9.82
C LYS A 59 5.36 12.31 9.24
N PRO A 60 6.29 13.27 9.40
CA PRO A 60 6.26 14.49 8.61
C PRO A 60 6.39 14.18 7.12
N VAL A 61 5.78 15.00 6.25
CA VAL A 61 5.81 14.80 4.79
C VAL A 61 7.24 14.66 4.24
N ALA A 62 8.17 15.50 4.70
CA ALA A 62 9.57 15.43 4.25
C ALA A 62 10.21 14.05 4.55
N GLN A 63 9.92 13.47 5.71
CA GLN A 63 10.42 12.14 6.05
C GLN A 63 9.80 11.04 5.18
N ILE A 64 8.53 11.19 4.79
CA ILE A 64 7.87 10.26 3.87
C ILE A 64 8.55 10.29 2.50
N GLU A 65 8.88 11.48 1.99
CA GLU A 65 9.57 11.65 0.73
C GLU A 65 11.00 11.07 0.78
N ASP A 66 11.75 11.34 1.85
CA ASP A 66 13.10 10.80 2.06
C ASP A 66 13.11 9.26 2.04
N GLU A 67 12.22 8.62 2.80
CA GLU A 67 12.13 7.15 2.83
C GLU A 67 11.63 6.55 1.51
N ALA A 68 10.74 7.24 0.79
CA ALA A 68 10.35 6.84 -0.56
C ALA A 68 11.53 6.91 -1.55
N HIS A 69 12.40 7.91 -1.41
CA HIS A 69 13.64 8.01 -2.19
C HIS A 69 14.64 6.89 -1.84
N GLU A 70 14.75 6.50 -0.58
CA GLU A 70 15.55 5.35 -0.16
C GLU A 70 15.04 4.05 -0.79
N LEU A 71 13.72 3.83 -0.78
CA LEU A 71 13.12 2.69 -1.46
C LEU A 71 13.36 2.74 -2.97
N ARG A 72 13.22 3.91 -3.60
CA ARG A 72 13.53 4.09 -5.03
C ARG A 72 14.97 3.67 -5.34
N ALA A 73 15.94 4.11 -4.53
CA ALA A 73 17.35 3.74 -4.71
C ALA A 73 17.57 2.22 -4.58
N LEU A 74 16.86 1.55 -3.66
CA LEU A 74 16.90 0.08 -3.55
C LEU A 74 16.39 -0.59 -4.83
N LEU A 75 15.22 -0.18 -5.32
CA LEU A 75 14.62 -0.75 -6.54
C LEU A 75 15.54 -0.57 -7.75
N ASP A 76 16.12 0.63 -7.91
CA ASP A 76 17.10 0.92 -8.96
C ASP A 76 18.35 0.04 -8.85
N SER A 77 18.87 -0.18 -7.64
CA SER A 77 20.05 -1.06 -7.42
C SER A 77 19.80 -2.52 -7.79
N LEU A 78 18.54 -2.95 -7.74
CA LEU A 78 18.10 -4.32 -8.07
C LEU A 78 17.58 -4.44 -9.51
N GLY A 79 17.45 -3.32 -10.24
CA GLY A 79 16.93 -3.31 -11.60
C GLY A 79 15.45 -3.69 -11.72
N VAL A 80 14.66 -3.46 -10.67
CA VAL A 80 13.22 -3.75 -10.62
C VAL A 80 12.41 -2.46 -10.54
N GLY A 81 11.28 -2.38 -11.23
CA GLY A 81 10.42 -1.18 -11.21
C GLY A 81 9.42 -1.15 -10.06
N CYS A 82 8.65 -0.06 -9.98
CA CYS A 82 7.39 0.00 -9.23
C CYS A 82 6.22 -0.02 -10.22
N GLU A 83 5.25 -0.92 -10.03
CA GLU A 83 4.08 -0.99 -10.91
C GLU A 83 3.00 0.02 -10.51
N PHE A 84 2.66 0.04 -9.22
CA PHE A 84 1.68 0.96 -8.66
C PHE A 84 1.91 1.16 -7.17
N VAL A 85 1.35 2.25 -6.65
CA VAL A 85 1.17 2.47 -5.21
C VAL A 85 -0.33 2.56 -4.90
N ALA A 86 -0.76 1.98 -3.77
CA ALA A 86 -2.15 2.01 -3.32
C ALA A 86 -2.25 2.54 -1.88
N PRO A 87 -3.12 3.50 -1.57
CA PRO A 87 -3.37 3.89 -0.18
C PRO A 87 -4.00 2.74 0.59
N ARG A 88 -3.41 2.31 1.72
CA ARG A 88 -4.03 1.30 2.60
C ARG A 88 -5.08 1.93 3.51
N LEU A 89 -6.33 2.00 3.01
CA LEU A 89 -7.46 2.64 3.68
C LEU A 89 -8.34 1.70 4.52
N TRP A 90 -7.83 0.56 5.01
CA TRP A 90 -8.63 -0.41 5.77
C TRP A 90 -8.01 -0.88 7.09
N PHE A 91 -6.79 -0.44 7.41
CA PHE A 91 -6.09 -0.78 8.67
C PHE A 91 -6.26 0.28 9.76
N ASP A 92 -6.37 1.56 9.41
CA ASP A 92 -6.68 2.60 10.39
C ASP A 92 -8.13 2.41 10.90
N PRO A 93 -8.37 2.30 12.23
CA PRO A 93 -9.71 2.17 12.80
C PRO A 93 -10.67 3.30 12.43
N ALA A 94 -10.17 4.48 12.04
CA ALA A 94 -10.96 5.58 11.50
C ALA A 94 -11.77 5.15 10.26
N PHE A 95 -11.20 4.29 9.41
CA PHE A 95 -11.82 3.88 8.15
C PHE A 95 -12.77 2.69 8.28
N LYS A 96 -13.16 2.29 9.50
CA LYS A 96 -14.04 1.14 9.73
C LYS A 96 -15.39 1.24 9.00
N ASP A 97 -15.86 2.46 8.72
CA ASP A 97 -17.13 2.75 8.02
C ASP A 97 -16.90 3.50 6.70
N GLY A 98 -15.79 3.18 6.03
CA GLY A 98 -15.38 3.80 4.77
C GLY A 98 -14.37 4.93 4.97
N ALA A 99 -13.66 5.25 3.90
CA ALA A 99 -12.65 6.29 3.85
C ALA A 99 -13.14 7.42 2.92
N TYR A 100 -13.24 7.17 1.61
CA TYR A 100 -13.75 8.18 0.68
C TYR A 100 -15.25 8.43 0.83
N THR A 101 -15.97 7.45 1.37
CA THR A 101 -17.40 7.59 1.70
C THR A 101 -17.62 7.77 3.20
N ALA A 102 -16.60 8.11 3.99
CA ALA A 102 -16.72 8.21 5.45
C ALA A 102 -17.87 9.16 5.88
N PRO A 103 -18.67 8.79 6.89
CA PRO A 103 -19.75 9.66 7.39
C PRO A 103 -19.21 10.86 8.19
N LYS A 104 -17.97 10.77 8.68
CA LYS A 104 -17.30 11.84 9.43
C LYS A 104 -16.32 12.57 8.53
N LYS A 105 -16.35 13.89 8.61
CA LYS A 105 -15.47 14.76 7.81
C LYS A 105 -14.00 14.50 8.12
N GLU A 106 -13.66 14.27 9.39
CA GLU A 106 -12.29 14.07 9.84
C GLU A 106 -11.69 12.77 9.28
N ASP A 107 -12.51 11.72 9.15
CA ASP A 107 -12.09 10.43 8.58
C ASP A 107 -11.92 10.57 7.05
N TRP A 108 -12.78 11.35 6.38
CA TRP A 108 -12.60 11.68 4.96
C TRP A 108 -11.34 12.53 4.71
N GLU A 109 -11.10 13.57 5.52
CA GLU A 109 -9.89 14.41 5.41
C GLU A 109 -8.62 13.57 5.60
N ARG A 110 -8.64 12.62 6.54
CA ARG A 110 -7.56 11.66 6.75
C ARG A 110 -7.35 10.76 5.53
N ALA A 111 -8.43 10.28 4.91
CA ALA A 111 -8.35 9.48 3.69
C ALA A 111 -7.72 10.27 2.56
N MET A 112 -8.17 11.51 2.33
CA MET A 112 -7.64 12.40 1.30
C MET A 112 -6.16 12.69 1.50
N TRP A 113 -5.75 13.02 2.73
CA TRP A 113 -4.33 13.22 3.05
C TRP A 113 -3.50 11.98 2.70
N ARG A 114 -3.95 10.79 3.10
CA ARG A 114 -3.24 9.53 2.85
C ARG A 114 -3.15 9.19 1.36
N THR A 115 -4.20 9.49 0.60
CA THR A 115 -4.22 9.33 -0.85
C THR A 115 -3.25 10.27 -1.56
N GLU A 116 -3.20 11.55 -1.16
CA GLU A 116 -2.20 12.48 -1.70
C GLU A 116 -0.78 12.00 -1.42
N ARG A 117 -0.49 11.54 -0.19
CA ARG A 117 0.85 11.00 0.12
C ARG A 117 1.17 9.75 -0.70
N SER A 118 0.18 8.90 -0.96
CA SER A 118 0.35 7.74 -1.84
C SER A 118 0.69 8.14 -3.28
N ILE A 119 0.12 9.24 -3.77
CA ILE A 119 0.45 9.82 -5.09
C ILE A 119 1.88 10.37 -5.09
N ASP A 120 2.29 11.08 -4.03
CA ASP A 120 3.66 11.58 -3.91
C ASP A 120 4.68 10.42 -3.94
N ILE A 121 4.43 9.35 -3.18
CA ILE A 121 5.25 8.13 -3.20
C ILE A 121 5.24 7.50 -4.59
N ALA A 122 4.08 7.37 -5.26
CA ALA A 122 4.01 6.82 -6.61
C ALA A 122 4.91 7.58 -7.60
N ASN A 123 4.86 8.91 -7.54
CA ASN A 123 5.71 9.79 -8.36
C ASN A 123 7.20 9.57 -8.08
N ILE A 124 7.59 9.48 -6.81
CA ILE A 124 9.00 9.24 -6.41
C ILE A 124 9.49 7.86 -6.90
N LEU A 125 8.66 6.83 -6.75
CA LEU A 125 8.96 5.48 -7.20
C LEU A 125 8.89 5.32 -8.73
N GLY A 126 8.39 6.33 -9.45
CA GLY A 126 8.26 6.32 -10.90
C GLY A 126 7.12 5.44 -11.42
N ALA A 127 6.08 5.25 -10.61
CA ALA A 127 4.87 4.53 -10.99
C ALA A 127 3.84 5.46 -11.61
N ASP A 128 3.28 5.07 -12.76
CA ASP A 128 2.23 5.82 -13.47
C ASP A 128 0.81 5.44 -13.02
N LEU A 129 0.70 4.52 -12.05
CA LEU A 129 -0.56 3.94 -11.63
C LEU A 129 -0.76 4.08 -10.12
N VAL A 130 -1.99 4.43 -9.75
CA VAL A 130 -2.50 4.34 -8.39
C VAL A 130 -3.68 3.39 -8.39
N VAL A 131 -3.65 2.38 -7.52
CA VAL A 131 -4.75 1.42 -7.36
C VAL A 131 -5.60 1.83 -6.17
N LEU A 132 -6.91 1.90 -6.36
CA LEU A 132 -7.88 2.14 -5.31
C LEU A 132 -8.65 0.86 -5.01
N TRP A 133 -8.35 0.23 -3.88
CA TRP A 133 -9.16 -0.86 -3.35
C TRP A 133 -10.08 -0.36 -2.26
N LEU A 134 -11.38 -0.33 -2.56
CA LEU A 134 -12.43 0.28 -1.75
C LEU A 134 -12.97 -0.68 -0.67
N ALA A 135 -12.07 -1.33 0.08
CA ALA A 135 -12.39 -2.45 0.97
C ALA A 135 -13.40 -2.12 2.09
N ARG A 136 -13.44 -0.86 2.53
CA ARG A 136 -14.32 -0.37 3.60
C ARG A 136 -15.47 0.48 3.09
N GLU A 137 -15.52 0.76 1.79
CA GLU A 137 -16.59 1.58 1.23
C GLU A 137 -17.83 0.71 1.08
N GLY A 138 -18.89 1.07 1.80
CA GLY A 138 -20.14 0.36 1.76
C GLY A 138 -20.89 0.47 3.07
N THR A 139 -21.85 -0.42 3.24
CA THR A 139 -22.60 -0.56 4.48
C THR A 139 -23.01 -2.01 4.69
N LEU A 140 -23.15 -2.44 5.94
CA LEU A 140 -23.80 -3.71 6.27
C LEU A 140 -25.34 -3.55 6.38
N CYS A 141 -25.81 -2.36 6.71
CA CYS A 141 -27.23 -2.03 6.91
C CYS A 141 -27.57 -0.77 6.12
N MET A 142 -28.62 -0.78 5.30
CA MET A 142 -28.94 0.38 4.45
C MET A 142 -29.17 1.66 5.26
N GLU A 143 -29.66 1.53 6.49
CA GLU A 143 -29.99 2.64 7.40
C GLU A 143 -28.79 3.15 8.20
N SER A 144 -27.66 2.43 8.25
CA SER A 144 -26.54 2.82 9.13
C SER A 144 -25.66 3.92 8.54
N LYS A 145 -25.85 4.25 7.26
CA LYS A 145 -25.09 5.29 6.57
C LYS A 145 -26.07 6.20 5.84
N PRO A 146 -25.95 7.53 5.96
CA PRO A 146 -26.87 8.43 5.27
C PRO A 146 -26.83 8.13 3.76
N PRO A 147 -27.98 7.90 3.12
CA PRO A 147 -28.01 7.79 1.67
C PRO A 147 -27.52 9.11 1.07
N VAL A 148 -26.66 9.00 0.05
CA VAL A 148 -26.13 10.13 -0.73
C VAL A 148 -27.26 10.89 -1.40
#